data_AF-A0A1K1SGN2-F1
#
_entry.id   AF-A0A1K1SGN2-F1
#
_cell.length_a   1.000
_cell.length_b   1.000
_cell.length_c   1.000
_cell.angle_alpha   90.00
_cell.angle_beta   90.00
_cell.angle_gamma   90.00
#
_symmetry.space_group_name_H-M   'P 1'
#
loop_
_entity.id
_entity.type
_entity.pdbx_description
1 polymer ?
#
loop_
_entity_poly.entity_id
_entity_poly.type
_entity_poly.pdbx_seq_one_letter_code
_entity_poly.pdbx_strand_id
1 'polypeptide(L)' 'WKRPSTRWKNLKMLGINVGKAYEWSNSRKGYCRIANSAILHRALNNDYFTKQGYVGFANHYYWKTTHQTKLF' A
#
# COMPACT_ATOMS: atom_id res chain seq x y z
N TRP A 1 0.88 -10.72 3.07
CA TRP A 1 1.61 -11.95 2.69
C TRP A 1 2.41 -12.50 3.87
N LYS A 2 2.01 -13.66 4.43
CA LYS A 2 2.62 -14.22 5.66
C LYS A 2 3.94 -14.94 5.39
N ARG A 3 4.01 -15.78 4.35
CA ARG A 3 5.22 -16.52 3.98
C ARG A 3 6.20 -15.65 3.16
N PRO A 4 7.53 -15.77 3.35
CA PRO A 4 8.53 -15.02 2.58
C PRO A 4 8.42 -15.28 1.07
N SER A 5 8.19 -16.53 0.65
CA SER A 5 8.01 -16.90 -0.76
C SER A 5 6.83 -16.18 -1.41
N THR A 6 5.70 -16.08 -0.71
CA THR A 6 4.54 -15.31 -1.17
C THR A 6 4.82 -13.82 -1.23
N ARG A 7 5.56 -13.28 -0.24
CA ARG A 7 5.97 -11.87 -0.24
C ARG A 7 6.84 -11.55 -1.45
N TRP A 8 7.84 -12.38 -1.72
CA TRP A 8 8.72 -12.23 -2.88
C TRP A 8 7.97 -12.23 -4.21
N LYS A 9 7.09 -13.22 -4.43
CA LYS A 9 6.28 -13.30 -5.67
C LYS A 9 5.43 -12.05 -5.89
N ASN A 10 4.74 -11.58 -4.86
CA ASN A 10 3.89 -10.40 -4.98
C ASN A 10 4.70 -9.11 -5.16
N LEU A 11 5.82 -8.95 -4.45
CA LEU A 11 6.71 -7.81 -4.66
C LEU A 11 7.23 -7.76 -6.11
N LYS A 12 7.60 -8.92 -6.68
CA LYS A 12 7.99 -9.01 -8.09
C LYS A 12 6.84 -8.66 -9.04
N MET A 13 5.63 -9.12 -8.76
CA MET A 13 4.42 -8.81 -9.54
C MET A 13 4.07 -7.32 -9.51
N LEU A 14 4.41 -6.63 -8.42
CA LEU A 14 4.25 -5.17 -8.26
C LEU A 14 5.37 -4.37 -8.94
N GLY A 15 6.27 -5.02 -9.68
CA GLY A 15 7.33 -4.35 -10.45
C GLY A 15 8.59 -4.04 -9.64
N ILE A 16 8.73 -4.58 -8.41
CA ILE A 16 9.95 -4.39 -7.62
C ILE A 16 11.07 -5.25 -8.20
N ASN A 17 12.26 -4.66 -8.34
CA ASN A 17 13.45 -5.37 -8.79
C ASN A 17 13.66 -6.66 -8.00
N VAL A 18 14.00 -7.75 -8.69
CA VAL A 18 14.07 -9.11 -8.13
C VAL A 18 14.99 -9.20 -6.91
N GLY A 19 16.16 -8.53 -6.94
CA GLY A 19 17.10 -8.51 -5.82
C GLY A 19 16.53 -7.79 -4.59
N LYS A 20 15.91 -6.62 -4.81
CA LYS A 20 15.24 -5.88 -3.73
C LYS A 20 14.01 -6.61 -3.19
N ALA A 21 13.23 -7.25 -4.06
CA ALA A 21 12.12 -8.09 -3.65
C ALA A 21 12.60 -9.24 -2.76
N TYR A 22 13.74 -9.86 -3.07
CA TYR A 22 14.33 -10.92 -2.27
C TYR A 22 14.77 -10.41 -0.89
N GLU A 23 15.52 -9.31 -0.85
CA GLU A 23 15.96 -8.62 0.37
C GLU A 23 14.76 -8.29 1.28
N TRP A 24 13.74 -7.63 0.72
CA TRP A 24 12.57 -7.18 1.48
C TRP A 24 11.67 -8.32 1.91
N SER A 25 11.59 -9.38 1.11
CA SER A 25 10.78 -10.55 1.44
C SER A 25 11.26 -11.27 2.70
N ASN A 26 12.57 -11.27 2.94
CA ASN A 26 13.26 -11.96 4.04
C ASN A 26 13.64 -11.02 5.20
N SER A 27 13.12 -9.79 5.22
CA SER A 27 13.37 -8.85 6.31
C SER A 27 12.90 -9.40 7.66
N ARG A 28 13.76 -9.28 8.69
CA ARG A 28 13.43 -9.62 10.09
C ARG A 28 12.68 -8.51 10.83
N LYS A 29 12.35 -7.40 10.16
CA LYS A 29 11.60 -6.29 10.75
C LYS A 29 10.16 -6.73 11.04
N GLY A 30 9.65 -6.38 12.22
CA GLY A 30 8.24 -6.59 12.58
C GLY A 30 7.28 -5.80 11.68
N TYR A 31 6.00 -6.18 11.69
CA TYR A 31 5.00 -5.64 10.77
C TYR A 31 4.86 -4.12 10.83
N CYS A 32 4.74 -3.53 12.01
CA CYS A 32 4.60 -2.07 12.16
C CYS A 32 5.82 -1.31 11.61
N ARG A 33 7.04 -1.84 11.82
CA ARG A 33 8.27 -1.24 11.30
C ARG A 33 8.36 -1.35 9.78
N ILE A 34 7.82 -2.41 9.18
CA ILE A 34 7.72 -2.52 7.72
C ILE A 34 6.65 -1.59 7.16
N ALA A 35 5.52 -1.42 7.87
CA ALA A 35 4.41 -0.60 7.40
C ALA A 35 4.82 0.86 7.16
N ASN A 36 5.63 1.43 8.04
CA ASN A 36 6.17 2.79 7.90
C ASN A 36 7.56 2.83 7.23
N SER A 37 7.85 1.88 6.33
CA SER A 37 9.15 1.83 5.64
C SER A 37 8.99 2.00 4.13
N ALA A 38 10.08 2.39 3.47
CA ALA A 38 10.12 2.52 2.01
C ALA A 38 9.73 1.23 1.26
N ILE A 39 9.82 0.06 1.92
CA ILE A 39 9.38 -1.23 1.37
C ILE A 39 7.89 -1.18 1.06
N LEU A 40 7.07 -0.81 2.04
CA LEU A 40 5.62 -0.81 1.89
C LEU A 40 5.15 0.39 1.07
N HIS A 41 5.73 1.59 1.29
CA HIS A 41 5.38 2.78 0.51
C HIS A 41 5.64 2.61 -1.00
N ARG A 42 6.67 1.86 -1.39
CA ARG A 42 6.95 1.56 -2.81
C ARG A 42 6.09 0.43 -3.35
N ALA A 43 5.85 -0.61 -2.56
CA ALA A 43 5.09 -1.77 -3.02
C ALA A 43 3.57 -1.51 -3.07
N LEU A 44 3.04 -0.87 -2.03
CA LEU A 44 1.61 -0.63 -1.82
C LEU A 44 1.38 0.88 -1.74
N ASN A 45 1.57 1.56 -2.86
CA ASN A 45 1.35 3.00 -2.96
C ASN A 45 -0.15 3.33 -3.11
N ASN A 46 -0.48 4.63 -3.13
CA ASN A 46 -1.87 5.06 -3.32
C ASN A 46 -2.44 4.57 -4.66
N ASP A 47 -1.63 4.49 -5.72
CA ASP A 47 -2.08 3.98 -7.03
C ASP A 47 -2.48 2.50 -6.96
N TYR A 48 -1.74 1.70 -6.18
CA TYR A 48 -2.10 0.31 -5.94
C TYR A 48 -3.49 0.22 -5.28
N PHE A 49 -3.72 1.02 -4.22
CA PHE A 49 -4.98 0.99 -3.50
C PHE A 49 -6.15 1.55 -4.31
N THR A 50 -5.94 2.61 -5.08
CA THR A 50 -6.97 3.16 -5.98
C THR A 50 -7.35 2.17 -7.08
N LYS A 51 -6.39 1.44 -7.65
CA LYS A 51 -6.66 0.32 -8.59
C LYS A 51 -7.47 -0.82 -7.94
N GLN A 52 -7.38 -0.99 -6.63
CA GLN A 52 -8.20 -1.95 -5.87
C GLN A 52 -9.57 -1.38 -5.47
N GLY A 53 -9.91 -0.15 -5.87
CA GLY A 53 -11.17 0.51 -5.55
C GLY A 53 -11.18 1.27 -4.22
N TYR A 54 -10.02 1.47 -3.58
CA TYR A 54 -9.94 2.29 -2.38
C TYR A 54 -9.96 3.78 -2.75
N VAL A 55 -11.03 4.47 -2.38
CA VAL A 55 -11.22 5.91 -2.68
C VAL A 55 -10.31 6.80 -1.85
N GLY A 56 -9.93 6.37 -0.63
CA GLY A 56 -9.18 7.19 0.31
C GLY A 56 -10.07 8.10 1.15
N PHE A 57 -9.73 8.24 2.43
CA PHE A 57 -10.50 9.03 3.39
C PHE A 57 -10.64 10.49 2.97
N ALA A 58 -9.52 11.12 2.56
CA ALA A 58 -9.52 12.52 2.16
C ALA A 58 -10.48 12.78 0.98
N ASN A 59 -10.38 11.98 -0.08
CA ASN A 59 -11.25 12.11 -1.25
C ASN A 59 -12.73 11.93 -0.87
N HIS A 60 -13.05 10.93 -0.04
CA HIS A 60 -14.41 10.72 0.43
C HIS A 60 -14.92 11.91 1.26
N TYR A 61 -14.09 12.43 2.17
CA TYR A 61 -14.42 13.60 2.99
C TYR A 61 -14.65 14.85 2.13
N TYR A 62 -13.77 15.11 1.16
CA TYR A 62 -13.92 16.24 0.23
C TYR A 62 -15.18 16.10 -0.62
N TRP A 63 -15.46 14.91 -1.15
CA TRP A 63 -16.68 14.66 -1.91
C TRP A 63 -17.94 14.96 -1.07
N LYS A 64 -17.98 14.47 0.16
CA LYS A 64 -19.09 14.77 1.10
C LYS A 64 -19.21 16.26 1.38
N THR A 65 -18.13 16.93 1.76
CA THR A 65 -18.19 18.34 2.17
C THR A 65 -18.51 19.31 1.03
N THR A 66 -18.11 18.98 -0.20
CA THR A 66 -18.38 19.81 -1.40
C THR A 66 -19.76 19.59 -1.98
N HIS A 67 -20.30 18.37 -1.91
CA HIS A 67 -21.59 18.01 -2.52
C HIS A 67 -22.75 17.98 -1.52
N GLN A 68 -22.48 17.95 -0.22
CA GLN A 68 -23.50 17.99 0.81
C GLN A 68 -23.83 19.45 1.13
N THR A 69 -25.05 19.87 0.80
CA THR A 69 -25.60 21.14 1.29
C THR A 69 -25.60 21.12 2.81
N LYS A 70 -24.88 22.05 3.43
CA LYS A 70 -24.96 22.26 4.88
C LYS A 70 -26.38 22.73 5.20
N LEU A 71 -27.03 22.05 6.13
CA LEU A 71 -28.43 22.31 6.47
C LEU A 71 -28.64 23.56 7.36
N PHE A 72 -27.56 24.28 7.68
CA PHE A 72 -27.56 25.56 8.38
C PHE A 72 -26.35 26.38 7.93
#